data_AF-A0A1M3CYP6-F1
#
_entry.id   AF-A0A1M3CYP6-F1
#
_cell.length_a   1.000
_cell.length_b   1.000
_cell.length_c   1.000
_cell.angle_alpha   90.00
_cell.angle_beta   90.00
_cell.angle_gamma   90.00
#
_symmetry.space_group_name_H-M   'P 1'
#
loop_
_entity.id
_entity.type
_entity.pdbx_description
1 polymer ?
#
loop_
_entity_poly.entity_id
_entity_poly.type
_entity_poly.pdbx_seq_one_letter_code
_entity_poly.pdbx_strand_id
1 'polypeptide(L)'
;MKSFYRSSKVGKPYGNISVFNRGTQLEYKKGKYIFREGVVTFYAENRYAVFEFVYGGIIHSLTLSEFKKPFTDRQLIIRAGKFGRTISMRR
;
A
#
# COMPACT_ATOMS: atom_id res chain seq x y z
N MET A 1 -20.62 -20.37 -5.44
CA MET A 1 -19.40 -19.55 -5.18
C MET A 1 -19.60 -18.76 -3.90
N LYS A 2 -18.86 -19.09 -2.82
CA LYS A 2 -18.94 -18.33 -1.56
C LYS A 2 -18.25 -16.97 -1.77
N SER A 3 -19.05 -15.91 -1.70
CA SER A 3 -18.60 -14.51 -1.78
C SER A 3 -17.58 -14.22 -0.68
N PHE A 4 -16.33 -13.97 -1.08
CA PHE A 4 -15.21 -13.58 -0.20
C PHE A 4 -15.30 -12.11 0.28
N TYR A 5 -16.39 -11.40 0.00
CA TYR A 5 -16.51 -9.95 0.27
C TYR A 5 -17.28 -9.60 1.56
N ARG A 6 -17.57 -10.58 2.43
CA ARG A 6 -18.27 -10.32 3.70
C ARG A 6 -17.29 -10.32 4.87
N SER A 7 -16.66 -9.17 5.12
CA SER A 7 -16.43 -8.57 6.47
C SER A 7 -15.30 -7.54 6.56
N SER A 8 -14.76 -7.01 5.46
CA SER A 8 -13.72 -5.96 5.52
C SER A 8 -14.34 -4.60 5.82
N LYS A 9 -14.47 -4.29 7.12
CA LYS A 9 -14.71 -2.91 7.60
C LYS A 9 -13.67 -2.00 6.96
N VAL A 10 -14.14 -0.94 6.31
CA VAL A 10 -13.30 0.14 5.79
C VAL A 10 -12.45 0.65 6.96
N GLY A 11 -11.13 0.48 6.86
CA GLY A 11 -10.20 0.76 7.96
C GLY A 11 -9.58 -0.45 8.66
N LYS A 12 -9.81 -1.70 8.20
CA LYS A 12 -8.97 -2.84 8.57
C LYS A 12 -8.40 -3.56 7.34
N PRO A 13 -7.17 -3.24 6.89
CA PRO A 13 -6.39 -4.18 6.11
C PRO A 13 -5.65 -5.17 7.02
N TYR A 14 -5.43 -6.37 6.55
CA TYR A 14 -4.22 -7.12 6.85
C TYR A 14 -3.91 -7.99 5.64
N GLY A 15 -3.06 -7.47 4.74
CA GLY A 15 -2.16 -8.32 3.98
C GLY A 15 -0.83 -8.40 4.75
N ASN A 16 -0.13 -9.52 4.67
CA ASN A 16 1.17 -9.66 5.35
C ASN A 16 2.13 -8.57 4.82
N ILE A 17 2.59 -7.69 5.71
CA ILE A 17 3.76 -6.86 5.42
C ILE A 17 4.97 -7.75 5.61
N SER A 18 5.68 -7.97 4.51
CA SER A 18 6.93 -8.72 4.54
C SER A 18 8.08 -7.72 4.66
N VAL A 19 8.92 -7.95 5.66
CA VAL A 19 10.17 -7.22 5.84
C VAL A 19 11.29 -8.07 5.27
N PHE A 20 12.10 -7.48 4.41
CA PHE A 20 13.21 -8.13 3.74
C PHE A 20 14.52 -7.51 4.19
N ASN A 21 15.61 -8.28 4.17
CA ASN A 21 16.96 -7.85 4.55
C ASN A 21 17.04 -7.21 5.95
N ARG A 22 16.29 -7.77 6.90
CA ARG A 22 16.13 -7.22 8.24
C ARG A 22 17.48 -7.02 8.94
N GLY A 23 17.72 -5.84 9.50
CA GLY A 23 18.97 -5.51 10.19
C GLY A 23 20.12 -5.10 9.26
N THR A 24 19.87 -4.91 7.97
CA THR A 24 20.86 -4.41 7.01
C THR A 24 20.54 -3.00 6.53
N GLN A 25 21.48 -2.35 5.84
CA GLN A 25 21.26 -1.04 5.21
C GLN A 25 20.24 -1.08 4.05
N LEU A 26 19.93 -2.28 3.53
CA LEU A 26 19.00 -2.52 2.43
C LEU A 26 17.66 -3.09 2.92
N GLU A 27 17.31 -2.86 4.19
CA GLU A 27 16.02 -3.27 4.75
C GLU A 27 14.87 -2.57 4.02
N TYR A 28 13.93 -3.35 3.51
CA TYR A 28 12.74 -2.84 2.85
C TYR A 28 11.49 -3.62 3.24
N LYS A 29 10.34 -2.96 3.07
CA LYS A 29 9.01 -3.48 3.36
C LYS A 29 8.21 -3.59 2.07
N LYS A 30 7.51 -4.70 1.90
CA LYS A 30 6.54 -4.89 0.82
C LYS A 30 5.22 -5.35 1.40
N GLY A 31 4.12 -4.75 0.95
CA GLY A 31 2.78 -5.13 1.40
C GLY A 31 1.73 -4.94 0.34
N LYS A 32 0.62 -5.66 0.51
CA LYS A 32 -0.60 -5.50 -0.29
C LYS A 32 -1.72 -5.03 0.64
N TYR A 33 -2.42 -3.98 0.23
CA TYR A 33 -3.49 -3.35 0.97
C TYR A 33 -4.77 -3.42 0.14
N ILE A 34 -5.76 -4.17 0.66
CA ILE A 34 -7.08 -4.25 0.06
C ILE A 34 -7.92 -3.06 0.55
N PHE A 35 -8.55 -2.36 -0.38
CA PHE A 35 -9.56 -1.35 -0.12
C PHE A 35 -10.76 -1.56 -1.03
N ARG A 36 -11.85 -0.82 -0.79
CA ARG A 36 -13.17 -1.05 -1.41
C ARG A 36 -13.09 -1.24 -2.93
N GLU A 37 -12.23 -0.48 -3.60
CA GLU A 37 -12.14 -0.40 -5.06
C GLU A 37 -10.98 -1.24 -5.66
N GLY A 38 -10.21 -1.96 -4.83
CA GLY A 38 -9.20 -2.92 -5.31
C GLY A 38 -8.01 -3.10 -4.35
N VAL A 39 -6.82 -3.38 -4.91
CA VAL A 39 -5.61 -3.70 -4.14
C VAL A 39 -4.49 -2.74 -4.48
N VAL A 40 -3.96 -2.03 -3.47
CA VAL A 40 -2.73 -1.24 -3.58
C VAL A 40 -1.56 -2.10 -3.13
N THR A 41 -0.53 -2.21 -3.96
CA THR A 41 0.76 -2.77 -3.56
C THR A 41 1.67 -1.62 -3.15
N PHE A 42 2.48 -1.81 -2.12
CA PHE A 42 3.53 -0.85 -1.78
C PHE A 42 4.89 -1.50 -1.62
N TYR A 43 5.92 -0.70 -1.89
CA TYR A 43 7.32 -0.92 -1.57
C TYR A 43 7.80 0.24 -0.71
N ALA A 44 8.56 -0.01 0.36
CA ALA A 44 9.09 1.06 1.20
C ALA A 44 10.48 0.74 1.74
N GLU A 45 11.36 1.71 1.61
CA GLU A 45 12.73 1.74 2.13
C GLU A 45 12.91 2.93 3.08
N ASN A 46 14.14 3.13 3.56
CA ASN A 46 14.49 4.22 4.47
C ASN A 46 14.13 5.61 3.94
N ARG A 47 14.34 5.85 2.64
CA ARG A 47 14.23 7.19 2.04
C ARG A 47 13.14 7.33 0.99
N TYR A 48 12.43 6.26 0.63
CA TYR A 48 11.34 6.35 -0.33
C TYR A 48 10.30 5.25 -0.15
N ALA A 49 9.10 5.48 -0.68
CA ALA A 49 8.02 4.52 -0.76
C ALA A 49 7.27 4.67 -2.09
N VAL A 50 6.94 3.54 -2.70
CA VAL A 50 6.18 3.46 -3.96
C VAL A 50 4.85 2.77 -3.67
N PHE A 51 3.77 3.30 -4.23
CA PHE A 51 2.44 2.72 -4.19
C PHE A 51 1.95 2.46 -5.62
N GLU A 52 1.44 1.27 -5.88
CA GLU A 52 0.90 0.86 -7.18
C GLU A 52 -0.54 0.40 -7.02
N PHE A 53 -1.44 0.88 -7.87
CA PHE A 53 -2.85 0.53 -7.87
C PHE A 53 -3.34 0.30 -9.30
N VAL A 54 -3.92 -0.87 -9.54
CA VAL A 54 -4.51 -1.22 -10.85
C VAL A 54 -5.99 -0.88 -10.84
N TYR A 55 -6.42 0.01 -11.73
CA TYR A 55 -7.81 0.44 -11.84
C TYR A 55 -8.19 0.74 -13.29
N GLY A 56 -9.34 0.24 -13.74
CA GLY A 56 -9.79 0.44 -15.12
C GLY A 56 -8.83 -0.08 -16.19
N GLY A 57 -8.02 -1.10 -15.88
CA GLY A 57 -6.99 -1.64 -16.77
C GLY A 57 -5.68 -0.84 -16.81
N ILE A 58 -5.57 0.24 -16.04
CA ILE A 58 -4.38 1.11 -15.98
C ILE A 58 -3.66 0.92 -14.65
N ILE A 59 -2.33 0.91 -14.70
CA ILE A 59 -1.48 0.93 -13.50
C ILE A 59 -1.22 2.38 -13.12
N HIS A 60 -1.67 2.77 -11.94
CA HIS A 60 -1.36 4.05 -11.34
C HIS A 60 -0.24 3.88 -10.31
N SER A 61 0.77 4.75 -10.35
CA SER A 61 1.88 4.72 -9.40
C SER A 61 2.06 6.06 -8.71
N LEU A 62 2.44 6.03 -7.43
CA LEU A 62 2.83 7.17 -6.63
C LEU A 62 4.14 6.85 -5.90
N THR A 63 5.19 7.57 -6.27
CA THR A 63 6.47 7.55 -5.56
C THR A 63 6.55 8.72 -4.60
N LEU A 64 6.98 8.45 -3.39
CA LEU A 64 7.28 9.45 -2.38
C LEU A 64 8.74 9.24 -1.94
N SER A 65 9.58 10.28 -1.97
CA SER A 65 11.02 10.19 -1.71
C SER A 65 11.50 11.22 -0.68
N GLU A 66 12.80 11.15 -0.33
CA GLU A 66 13.54 12.12 0.49
C GLU A 66 13.06 12.26 1.95
N PHE A 67 12.63 11.16 2.55
CA PHE A 67 12.20 11.19 3.95
C PHE A 67 13.38 11.28 4.92
N LYS A 68 13.22 12.10 5.96
CA LYS A 68 14.14 12.14 7.12
C LYS A 68 14.08 10.87 7.97
N LYS A 69 12.96 10.14 7.93
CA LYS A 69 12.71 8.92 8.72
C LYS A 69 11.85 7.93 7.91
N PRO A 70 12.05 6.62 8.06
CA PRO A 70 11.21 5.61 7.42
C PRO A 70 9.77 5.69 7.89
N PHE A 71 8.81 5.30 7.04
CA PHE A 71 7.42 5.20 7.46
C PHE A 71 7.19 4.00 8.38
N THR A 72 6.31 4.21 9.36
CA THR A 72 5.73 3.09 10.10
C THR A 72 4.74 2.33 9.22
N ASP A 73 4.50 1.07 9.56
CA ASP A 73 3.56 0.21 8.83
C ASP A 73 2.17 0.85 8.75
N ARG A 74 1.74 1.46 9.85
CA ARG A 74 0.47 2.22 9.91
C ARG A 74 0.46 3.40 8.94
N GLN A 75 1.57 4.13 8.82
CA GLN A 75 1.67 5.25 7.87
C GLN A 75 1.62 4.77 6.41
N LEU A 76 2.31 3.67 6.09
CA LEU A 76 2.26 3.05 4.75
C LEU A 76 0.83 2.64 4.40
N ILE A 77 0.14 1.98 5.33
CA ILE A 77 -1.26 1.57 5.18
C ILE A 77 -2.19 2.78 4.91
N ILE A 78 -2.09 3.83 5.72
CA ILE A 78 -2.93 5.02 5.57
C ILE A 78 -2.68 5.69 4.22
N ARG A 79 -1.42 5.78 3.79
CA ARG A 79 -1.04 6.38 2.50
C ARG A 79 -1.50 5.54 1.32
N ALA A 80 -1.35 4.22 1.38
CA ALA A 80 -1.85 3.30 0.36
C ALA A 80 -3.37 3.46 0.15
N GLY A 81 -4.14 3.50 1.25
CA GLY A 81 -5.59 3.69 1.17
C GLY A 81 -6.00 5.07 0.64
N LYS A 82 -5.28 6.13 1.00
CA LYS A 82 -5.50 7.47 0.44
C LYS A 82 -5.21 7.50 -1.06
N PHE A 83 -4.09 6.93 -1.48
CA PHE A 83 -3.69 6.86 -2.89
C PHE A 83 -4.75 6.14 -3.73
N GLY A 84 -5.16 4.94 -3.31
CA GLY A 84 -6.21 4.18 -3.99
C GLY A 84 -7.52 4.95 -4.14
N ARG A 85 -7.95 5.64 -3.07
CA ARG A 85 -9.15 6.49 -3.10
C ARG A 85 -9.01 7.68 -4.04
N THR A 86 -7.85 8.33 -4.08
CA THR A 86 -7.60 9.45 -5.00
C THR A 86 -7.73 9.02 -6.46
N ILE A 87 -7.27 7.81 -6.80
CA ILE A 87 -7.43 7.28 -8.15
C ILE A 87 -8.89 6.94 -8.45
N SER A 88 -9.60 6.27 -7.53
CA SER A 88 -10.98 5.85 -7.76
C SER A 88 -11.98 7.00 -7.82
N MET A 89 -11.72 8.11 -7.10
CA MET A 89 -12.57 9.31 -7.08
C MET A 89 -12.32 10.29 -8.23
N ARG A 90 -11.31 10.08 -9.09
CA ARG A 90 -11.07 10.92 -10.28
C ARG A 90 -12.05 10.63 -11.44
N ARG A 91 -13.15 9.93 -11.16
CA ARG A 91 -14.26 9.69 -12.09
C ARG A 91 -15.47 10.51 -11.68
#